data_AF-A0A9D2LI45-F1
#
_entry.id   AF-A0A9D2LI45-F1
#
_cell.length_a   1.000
_cell.length_b   1.000
_cell.length_c   1.000
_cell.angle_alpha   90.00
_cell.angle_beta   90.00
_cell.angle_gamma   90.00
#
_symmetry.space_group_name_H-M   'P 1'
#
loop_
_entity.id
_entity.type
_entity.pdbx_description
1 polymer ?
#
loop_
_entity_poly.entity_id
_entity_poly.type
_entity_poly.pdbx_seq_one_letter_code
_entity_poly.pdbx_strand_id
1 'polypeptide(L)'
;MGRSKMQHSEKKYAALELNEANVQAIFNRCLKEEDTKEVVRTALFTTLLGYTDKEEIVIALDKDALRKNEKNIRYLYGQLKSIHISPNETMRQSLDDFRKTYMNTIWAQGRSAVLELLYLGSNSVLGFVAPFSKTQNDTTTVSKMITPTLSPKDPAFPVWWEQHKAEWVE
;
A
#
# COMPACT_ATOMS: atom_id res chain seq x y z
N MET A 1 15.96 30.99 29.73
CA MET A 1 16.00 30.65 28.29
C MET A 1 15.00 29.54 28.06
N GLY A 2 14.02 29.82 27.23
CA GLY A 2 12.79 29.04 27.12
C GLY A 2 12.96 27.71 26.40
N ARG A 3 12.13 26.75 26.86
CA ARG A 3 11.29 25.80 26.11
C ARG A 3 11.96 25.05 24.95
N SER A 4 11.79 23.75 24.79
CA SER A 4 11.21 22.67 25.57
C SER A 4 11.65 21.43 24.81
N LYS A 5 11.96 20.35 25.52
CA LYS A 5 12.18 19.02 24.94
C LYS A 5 10.95 18.65 24.10
N MET A 6 11.11 18.41 22.80
CA MET A 6 10.15 17.59 22.05
C MET A 6 10.57 16.14 22.16
N GLN A 7 10.32 15.55 23.34
CA GLN A 7 9.94 14.15 23.42
C GLN A 7 8.41 14.14 23.48
N HIS A 8 7.71 13.80 22.40
CA HIS A 8 6.47 13.04 22.59
C HIS A 8 6.06 12.27 21.32
N SER A 9 5.91 10.98 21.55
CA SER A 9 5.40 9.91 20.71
C SER A 9 3.88 10.05 20.48
N GLU A 10 3.43 11.15 19.87
CA GLU A 10 2.00 11.37 19.65
C GLU A 10 1.60 10.98 18.21
N LYS A 11 1.04 9.77 18.12
CA LYS A 11 0.33 9.15 16.98
C LYS A 11 1.21 8.90 15.74
N LYS A 12 1.76 7.68 15.67
CA LYS A 12 2.37 7.04 14.46
C LYS A 12 1.45 6.97 13.21
N TYR A 13 0.21 7.44 13.32
CA TYR A 13 -0.79 7.51 12.26
C TYR A 13 -0.86 8.91 11.60
N ALA A 14 -0.02 9.86 12.03
CA ALA A 14 0.13 11.15 11.35
C ALA A 14 0.69 10.90 9.94
N ALA A 15 -0.15 11.19 8.93
CA ALA A 15 0.07 11.08 7.48
C ALA A 15 1.37 10.38 7.01
N LEU A 16 1.22 9.19 6.46
CA LEU A 16 2.35 8.39 5.99
C LEU A 16 2.78 8.82 4.59
N GLU A 17 4.08 9.01 4.39
CA GLU A 17 4.67 9.15 3.05
C GLU A 17 4.81 7.79 2.36
N LEU A 18 4.44 7.69 1.08
CA LEU A 18 4.78 6.53 0.25
C LEU A 18 6.28 6.48 -0.02
N ASN A 19 6.98 5.61 0.71
CA ASN A 19 8.40 5.32 0.56
C ASN A 19 8.71 3.88 1.00
N GLU A 20 9.90 3.37 0.66
CA GLU A 20 10.31 1.99 0.97
C GLU A 20 10.25 1.67 2.46
N ALA A 21 10.74 2.56 3.33
CA ALA A 21 10.83 2.30 4.76
C ALA A 21 9.44 2.14 5.40
N ASN A 22 8.46 2.97 5.01
CA ASN A 22 7.10 2.88 5.50
C ASN A 22 6.39 1.61 5.00
N VAL A 23 6.58 1.25 3.73
CA VAL A 23 6.03 0.02 3.16
C VAL A 23 6.60 -1.21 3.85
N GLN A 24 7.93 -1.31 3.95
CA GLN A 24 8.62 -2.42 4.62
C GLN A 24 8.19 -2.55 6.08
N ALA A 25 8.10 -1.42 6.80
CA ALA A 25 7.69 -1.45 8.20
C ALA A 25 6.25 -1.96 8.38
N ILE A 26 5.33 -1.65 7.47
CA ILE A 26 3.96 -2.16 7.52
C ILE A 26 3.92 -3.62 7.06
N PHE A 27 4.62 -3.96 5.98
CA PHE A 27 4.71 -5.33 5.48
C PHE A 27 5.19 -6.28 6.57
N ASN A 28 6.30 -5.95 7.23
CA ASN A 28 6.86 -6.74 8.32
C ASN A 28 5.88 -6.91 9.50
N ARG A 29 5.11 -5.87 9.86
CA ARG A 29 4.07 -5.98 10.90
C ARG A 29 2.91 -6.89 10.51
N CYS A 30 2.68 -7.06 9.21
CA CYS A 30 1.57 -7.87 8.68
C CYS A 30 2.00 -9.30 8.35
N LEU A 31 3.29 -9.65 8.45
CA LEU A 31 3.74 -11.02 8.26
C LEU A 31 3.19 -11.92 9.37
N LYS A 32 2.87 -13.16 9.00
CA LYS A 32 2.47 -14.18 9.96
C LYS A 32 3.63 -14.47 10.95
N GLU A 33 3.33 -14.52 12.23
CA GLU A 33 4.20 -15.03 13.31
C GLU A 33 3.75 -16.44 13.78
N GLU A 34 4.51 -17.08 14.67
CA GLU A 34 4.21 -18.44 15.13
C GLU A 34 2.85 -18.57 15.82
N ASP A 35 2.44 -17.54 16.55
CA ASP A 35 1.21 -17.48 17.33
C ASP A 35 0.02 -16.81 16.59
N THR A 36 0.21 -16.43 15.32
CA THR A 36 -0.86 -15.86 14.49
C THR A 36 -2.04 -16.84 14.38
N LYS A 37 -3.20 -16.39 14.88
CA LYS A 37 -4.44 -17.19 14.92
C LYS A 37 -5.11 -17.34 13.56
N GLU A 38 -5.22 -16.25 12.82
CA GLU A 38 -5.85 -16.21 11.49
C GLU A 38 -4.86 -15.73 10.44
N VAL A 39 -4.68 -16.54 9.40
CA VAL A 39 -3.72 -16.27 8.32
C VAL A 39 -4.46 -16.06 7.00
N VAL A 40 -4.04 -15.05 6.24
CA VAL A 40 -4.43 -14.89 4.83
C VAL A 40 -3.22 -15.17 3.95
N ARG A 41 -3.41 -16.00 2.93
CA ARG A 41 -2.39 -16.32 1.94
C ARG A 41 -2.68 -15.59 0.64
N THR A 42 -1.63 -15.08 0.01
CA THR A 42 -1.73 -14.37 -1.27
C THR A 42 -0.53 -14.67 -2.17
N ALA A 43 -0.79 -14.72 -3.48
CA ALA A 43 0.21 -14.72 -4.53
C ALA A 43 -0.12 -13.62 -5.55
N LEU A 44 0.88 -12.82 -5.93
CA LEU A 44 0.73 -11.80 -6.97
C LEU A 44 0.75 -12.40 -8.38
N PHE A 45 1.57 -13.42 -8.60
CA PHE A 45 1.79 -14.07 -9.89
C PHE A 45 1.37 -15.54 -9.78
N THR A 46 0.08 -15.81 -9.87
CA THR A 46 -0.47 -17.15 -9.60
C THR A 46 -0.53 -18.03 -10.86
N THR A 47 -0.31 -19.33 -10.69
CA THR A 47 -0.48 -20.34 -11.76
C THR A 47 -1.85 -20.31 -12.40
N LEU A 48 -2.89 -19.95 -11.62
CA LEU A 48 -4.26 -19.77 -12.12
C LEU A 48 -4.38 -18.71 -13.22
N LEU A 49 -3.44 -17.77 -13.28
CA LEU A 49 -3.43 -16.68 -14.25
C LEU A 49 -2.26 -16.77 -15.24
N GLY A 50 -1.71 -17.98 -15.40
CA GLY A 50 -0.74 -18.32 -16.44
C GLY A 50 0.72 -18.14 -16.05
N TYR A 51 1.04 -18.03 -14.76
CA TYR A 51 2.41 -18.08 -14.25
C TYR A 51 2.84 -19.52 -13.95
N THR A 52 4.14 -19.74 -13.77
CA THR A 52 4.69 -21.04 -13.37
C THR A 52 4.78 -21.18 -11.85
N ASP A 53 4.89 -22.41 -11.34
CA ASP A 53 5.10 -22.68 -9.90
C ASP A 53 6.34 -21.96 -9.33
N LYS A 54 7.33 -21.66 -10.18
CA LYS A 54 8.56 -20.94 -9.80
C LYS A 54 8.34 -19.43 -9.63
N GLU A 55 7.33 -18.89 -10.30
CA GLU A 55 6.95 -17.48 -10.23
C GLU A 55 5.90 -17.23 -9.13
N GLU A 56 5.13 -18.26 -8.77
CA GLU A 56 4.11 -18.20 -7.72
C GLU A 56 4.73 -18.24 -6.32
N ILE A 57 5.02 -17.04 -5.80
CA ILE A 57 5.46 -16.85 -4.42
C ILE A 57 4.24 -16.53 -3.55
N VAL A 58 3.89 -17.46 -2.66
CA VAL A 58 2.81 -17.30 -1.68
C VAL A 58 3.34 -16.67 -0.40
N ILE A 59 2.76 -15.53 -0.01
CA ILE A 59 3.02 -14.86 1.26
C ILE A 59 1.88 -15.14 2.23
N ALA A 60 2.21 -15.47 3.48
CA ALA A 60 1.27 -15.65 4.57
C ALA A 60 1.29 -14.40 5.47
N LEU A 61 0.13 -13.76 5.59
CA LEU A 61 -0.07 -12.52 6.35
C LEU A 61 -0.98 -12.78 7.55
N ASP A 62 -0.70 -12.11 8.66
CA ASP A 62 -1.59 -12.05 9.82
C ASP A 62 -2.82 -11.20 9.48
N LYS A 63 -4.01 -11.82 9.57
CA LYS A 63 -5.28 -11.19 9.18
C LYS A 63 -5.67 -10.04 10.10
N ASP A 64 -5.38 -10.12 11.39
CA ASP A 64 -5.70 -9.07 12.36
C ASP A 64 -4.71 -7.91 12.25
N ALA A 65 -3.43 -8.20 11.99
CA ALA A 65 -2.44 -7.17 11.69
C ALA A 65 -2.78 -6.40 10.41
N LEU A 66 -3.25 -7.09 9.37
CA LEU A 66 -3.74 -6.45 8.13
C LEU A 66 -4.88 -5.47 8.43
N ARG A 67 -5.90 -5.89 9.18
CA ARG A 67 -7.04 -5.02 9.57
C ARG A 67 -6.57 -3.80 10.37
N LYS A 68 -5.68 -4.01 11.35
CA LYS A 68 -5.12 -2.92 12.16
C LYS A 68 -4.30 -1.91 11.34
N ASN A 69 -3.72 -2.34 10.22
CA ASN A 69 -2.95 -1.48 9.32
C ASN A 69 -3.73 -1.06 8.07
N GLU A 70 -5.02 -1.41 7.92
CA GLU A 70 -5.79 -1.16 6.70
C GLU A 70 -5.76 0.33 6.31
N LYS A 71 -6.03 1.24 7.26
CA LYS A 71 -6.00 2.69 7.01
C LYS A 71 -4.64 3.15 6.51
N ASN A 72 -3.55 2.65 7.09
CA ASN A 72 -2.19 2.98 6.67
C ASN A 72 -1.90 2.46 5.26
N ILE A 73 -2.27 1.21 4.97
CA ILE A 73 -2.07 0.61 3.65
C ILE A 73 -2.88 1.37 2.60
N ARG A 74 -4.15 1.66 2.89
CA ARG A 74 -5.03 2.46 2.02
C ARG A 74 -4.45 3.86 1.78
N TYR A 75 -3.91 4.50 2.82
CA TYR A 75 -3.26 5.82 2.73
C TYR A 75 -2.06 5.81 1.79
N LEU A 76 -1.23 4.76 1.84
CA LEU A 76 -0.08 4.60 0.94
C LEU A 76 -0.52 4.36 -0.51
N TYR A 77 -1.52 3.50 -0.72
CA TYR A 77 -2.10 3.26 -2.04
C TYR A 77 -2.69 4.53 -2.67
N GLY A 78 -3.33 5.39 -1.88
CA GLY A 78 -3.89 6.66 -2.33
C GLY A 78 -2.88 7.64 -2.91
N GLN A 79 -1.57 7.44 -2.68
CA GLN A 79 -0.48 8.25 -3.24
C GLN A 79 0.05 7.73 -4.58
N LEU A 80 -0.45 6.60 -5.09
CA LEU A 80 -0.05 6.08 -6.39
C LEU A 80 -0.57 6.97 -7.52
N LYS A 81 0.23 7.10 -8.59
CA LYS A 81 -0.11 7.91 -9.77
C LYS A 81 -1.47 7.54 -10.37
N SER A 82 -1.73 6.25 -10.49
CA SER A 82 -2.96 5.73 -11.10
C SER A 82 -4.23 6.09 -10.34
N ILE A 83 -4.16 6.25 -9.02
CA ILE A 83 -5.32 6.63 -8.21
C ILE A 83 -5.74 8.08 -8.47
N HIS A 84 -4.78 8.97 -8.75
CA HIS A 84 -5.06 10.38 -9.00
C HIS A 84 -5.49 10.69 -10.45
N ILE A 85 -5.05 9.89 -11.43
CA ILE A 85 -5.38 10.14 -12.84
C ILE A 85 -6.80 9.72 -13.19
N SER A 86 -7.23 8.55 -12.70
CA SER A 86 -8.57 8.02 -13.02
C SER A 86 -9.21 7.39 -11.79
N PRO A 87 -9.61 8.19 -10.78
CA PRO A 87 -10.16 7.68 -9.51
C PRO A 87 -11.41 6.78 -9.70
N ASN A 88 -12.06 6.84 -10.86
CA ASN A 88 -13.28 6.09 -11.16
C ASN A 88 -13.13 5.03 -12.28
N GLU A 89 -11.94 4.85 -12.84
CA GLU A 89 -11.70 3.88 -13.93
C GLU A 89 -10.82 2.72 -13.46
N THR A 90 -11.19 1.50 -13.88
CA THR A 90 -10.36 0.33 -13.64
C THR A 90 -9.25 0.33 -14.67
N MET A 91 -8.07 0.86 -14.31
CA MET A 91 -6.90 0.82 -15.17
C MET A 91 -6.07 -0.44 -14.93
N ARG A 92 -5.68 -1.07 -16.04
CA ARG A 92 -4.67 -2.13 -16.05
C ARG A 92 -3.30 -1.49 -15.83
N GLN A 93 -2.52 -2.03 -14.90
CA GLN A 93 -1.23 -1.49 -14.49
C GLN A 93 -0.18 -2.60 -14.52
N SER A 94 0.97 -2.27 -15.10
CA SER A 94 2.18 -3.07 -14.99
C SER A 94 2.84 -2.86 -13.62
N LEU A 95 3.82 -3.70 -13.27
CA LEU A 95 4.59 -3.51 -12.04
C LEU A 95 5.34 -2.17 -11.98
N ASP A 96 5.81 -1.64 -13.13
CA ASP A 96 6.53 -0.35 -13.16
C ASP A 96 5.61 0.84 -12.84
N ASP A 97 4.33 0.75 -13.18
CA ASP A 97 3.35 1.81 -12.89
C ASP A 97 3.20 2.05 -11.39
N PHE A 98 3.32 0.99 -10.58
CA PHE A 98 3.28 1.08 -9.12
C PHE A 98 4.50 1.77 -8.50
N ARG A 99 5.56 2.07 -9.26
CA ARG A 99 6.76 2.77 -8.76
C ARG A 99 6.59 4.29 -8.71
N LYS A 100 5.52 4.82 -9.32
CA LYS A 100 5.30 6.26 -9.49
C LYS A 100 4.25 6.77 -8.51
N THR A 101 4.61 7.81 -7.78
CA THR A 101 3.66 8.61 -7.00
C THR A 101 2.84 9.51 -7.94
N TYR A 102 1.74 10.06 -7.44
CA TYR A 102 0.95 11.07 -8.18
C TYR A 102 1.74 12.35 -8.50
N MET A 103 2.80 12.64 -7.75
CA MET A 103 3.75 13.72 -8.04
C MET A 103 4.78 13.34 -9.13
N ASN A 104 4.60 12.21 -9.82
CA ASN A 104 5.52 11.64 -10.82
C ASN A 104 6.94 11.34 -10.28
N THR A 105 7.09 11.11 -8.97
CA THR A 105 8.36 10.70 -8.36
C THR A 105 8.47 9.18 -8.23
N ILE A 106 9.69 8.64 -8.26
CA ILE A 106 9.96 7.22 -7.98
C ILE A 106 10.11 7.06 -6.47
N TRP A 107 9.20 6.33 -5.82
CA TRP A 107 9.24 6.14 -4.37
C TRP A 107 10.04 4.91 -3.92
N ALA A 108 10.24 3.95 -4.84
CA ALA A 108 11.01 2.73 -4.61
C ALA A 108 12.04 2.49 -5.72
N GLN A 109 13.29 2.42 -5.33
CA GLN A 109 14.39 1.93 -6.16
C GLN A 109 14.35 0.40 -6.24
N GLY A 110 14.07 -0.26 -5.12
CA GLY A 110 14.00 -1.72 -5.02
C GLY A 110 12.69 -2.29 -5.54
N ARG A 111 12.77 -3.34 -6.36
CA ARG A 111 11.59 -4.12 -6.77
C ARG A 111 10.86 -4.75 -5.58
N SER A 112 11.60 -5.13 -4.52
CA SER A 112 11.03 -5.75 -3.32
C SER A 112 9.99 -4.86 -2.65
N ALA A 113 10.29 -3.58 -2.42
CA ALA A 113 9.37 -2.66 -1.77
C ALA A 113 8.04 -2.51 -2.55
N VAL A 114 8.11 -2.49 -3.88
CA VAL A 114 6.91 -2.44 -4.74
C VAL A 114 6.07 -3.71 -4.57
N LEU A 115 6.72 -4.88 -4.54
CA LEU A 115 6.04 -6.16 -4.34
C LEU A 115 5.42 -6.25 -2.94
N GLU A 116 6.11 -5.77 -1.91
CA GLU A 116 5.59 -5.73 -0.54
C GLU A 116 4.32 -4.89 -0.43
N LEU A 117 4.30 -3.69 -1.05
CA LEU A 117 3.07 -2.89 -1.16
C LEU A 117 1.96 -3.69 -1.85
N LEU A 118 2.28 -4.33 -2.97
CA LEU A 118 1.32 -5.12 -3.74
C LEU A 118 0.76 -6.32 -2.95
N TYR A 119 1.58 -7.04 -2.19
CA TYR A 119 1.13 -8.13 -1.32
C TYR A 119 0.24 -7.63 -0.19
N LEU A 120 0.53 -6.47 0.39
CA LEU A 120 -0.34 -5.85 1.40
C LEU A 120 -1.74 -5.57 0.84
N GLY A 121 -1.87 -5.15 -0.42
CA GLY A 121 -3.17 -4.85 -1.03
C GLY A 121 -3.84 -6.03 -1.72
N SER A 122 -3.08 -7.02 -2.20
CA SER A 122 -3.61 -8.14 -2.97
C SER A 122 -3.96 -9.33 -2.08
N ASN A 123 -5.01 -9.23 -1.28
CA ASN A 123 -5.46 -10.34 -0.45
C ASN A 123 -6.98 -10.26 -0.23
N SER A 124 -7.57 -11.34 0.29
CA SER A 124 -9.03 -11.43 0.50
C SER A 124 -9.58 -10.52 1.60
N VAL A 125 -8.71 -9.92 2.43
CA VAL A 125 -9.13 -8.97 3.47
C VAL A 125 -9.31 -7.58 2.88
N LEU A 126 -8.29 -7.07 2.19
CA LEU A 126 -8.29 -5.69 1.69
C LEU A 126 -8.81 -5.59 0.26
N GLY A 127 -8.47 -6.55 -0.61
CA GLY A 127 -8.95 -6.58 -2.00
C GLY A 127 -8.59 -5.33 -2.81
N PHE A 128 -7.48 -4.66 -2.48
CA PHE A 128 -7.05 -3.43 -3.15
C PHE A 128 -6.47 -3.70 -4.53
N VAL A 129 -5.82 -4.85 -4.74
CA VAL A 129 -5.17 -5.21 -5.99
C VAL A 129 -5.52 -6.63 -6.38
N ALA A 130 -5.93 -6.85 -7.62
CA ALA A 130 -6.09 -8.20 -8.15
C ALA A 130 -4.71 -8.88 -8.33
N PRO A 131 -4.62 -10.21 -8.40
CA PRO A 131 -3.40 -10.84 -8.88
C PRO A 131 -3.10 -10.40 -10.33
N PHE A 132 -1.82 -10.41 -10.71
CA PHE A 132 -1.39 -10.13 -12.08
C PHE A 132 -1.84 -11.25 -13.02
N SER A 133 -2.05 -10.91 -14.30
CA SER A 133 -2.51 -11.86 -15.31
C SER A 133 -1.53 -11.94 -16.47
N LYS A 134 -0.97 -13.13 -16.72
CA LYS A 134 -0.03 -13.35 -17.84
C LYS A 134 -0.70 -13.13 -19.19
N THR A 135 -1.94 -13.59 -19.32
CA THR A 135 -2.78 -13.40 -20.51
C THR A 135 -3.18 -11.96 -20.77
N GLN A 136 -2.96 -11.06 -19.81
CA GLN A 136 -3.23 -9.63 -19.93
C GLN A 136 -1.93 -8.83 -19.80
N ASN A 137 -0.88 -9.30 -20.48
CA ASN A 137 0.41 -8.63 -20.61
C ASN A 137 1.07 -8.28 -19.27
N ASP A 138 1.04 -9.21 -18.31
CA ASP A 138 1.65 -9.02 -16.99
C ASP A 138 1.11 -7.76 -16.27
N THR A 139 -0.20 -7.54 -16.35
CA THR A 139 -0.88 -6.42 -15.68
C THR A 139 -1.89 -6.86 -14.62
N THR A 140 -2.17 -5.95 -13.70
CA THR A 140 -3.20 -6.07 -12.66
C THR A 140 -4.13 -4.85 -12.66
N THR A 141 -5.18 -4.86 -11.85
CA THR A 141 -6.08 -3.74 -11.61
C THR A 141 -6.11 -3.38 -10.13
N VAL A 142 -6.25 -2.09 -9.85
CA VAL A 142 -6.43 -1.55 -8.49
C VAL A 142 -7.91 -1.26 -8.25
N SER A 143 -8.37 -1.47 -7.02
CA SER A 143 -9.75 -1.25 -6.59
C SER A 143 -10.12 0.23 -6.66
N LYS A 144 -11.32 0.52 -7.19
CA LYS A 144 -11.90 1.86 -7.24
C LYS A 144 -12.29 2.41 -5.87
N MET A 145 -12.23 1.59 -4.82
CA MET A 145 -12.52 2.01 -3.45
C MET A 145 -11.36 2.77 -2.78
N ILE A 146 -10.21 2.84 -3.44
CA ILE A 146 -9.05 3.60 -2.95
C ILE A 146 -9.22 5.05 -3.40
N THR A 147 -9.36 5.95 -2.43
CA THR A 147 -9.44 7.38 -2.68
C THR A 147 -8.04 8.02 -2.72
N PRO A 148 -7.86 9.10 -3.50
CA PRO A 148 -6.62 9.86 -3.49
C PRO A 148 -6.24 10.38 -2.10
N THR A 149 -4.97 10.28 -1.74
CA THR A 149 -4.37 10.87 -0.53
C THR A 149 -3.15 11.69 -0.91
N LEU A 150 -2.84 12.72 -0.10
CA LEU A 150 -1.67 13.56 -0.33
C LEU A 150 -0.45 13.10 0.47
N SER A 151 0.71 13.20 -0.17
CA SER A 151 2.01 13.08 0.48
C SER A 151 2.19 14.23 1.48
N PRO A 152 2.77 14.00 2.67
CA PRO A 152 3.20 15.08 3.57
C PRO A 152 4.15 16.11 2.97
N LYS A 153 4.79 15.79 1.83
CA LYS A 153 5.68 16.70 1.09
C LYS A 153 4.97 17.54 0.04
N ASP A 154 3.69 17.28 -0.20
CA ASP A 154 2.88 18.07 -1.13
C ASP A 154 2.61 19.46 -0.52
N PRO A 155 2.85 20.57 -1.25
CA PRO A 155 2.52 21.90 -0.77
C PRO A 155 1.05 22.09 -0.39
N ALA A 156 0.12 21.34 -0.99
CA ALA A 156 -1.30 21.36 -0.65
C ALA A 156 -1.65 20.50 0.58
N PHE A 157 -0.72 19.66 1.05
CA PHE A 157 -0.95 18.74 2.17
C PHE A 157 -1.45 19.41 3.44
N PRO A 158 -0.92 20.55 3.94
CA PRO A 158 -1.40 21.13 5.19
C PRO A 158 -2.89 21.50 5.14
N VAL A 159 -3.34 22.07 4.01
CA VAL A 159 -4.75 22.47 3.82
C VAL A 159 -5.63 21.24 3.69
N TRP A 160 -5.22 20.27 2.86
CA TRP A 160 -5.95 19.02 2.67
C TRP A 160 -6.05 18.22 3.98
N TRP A 161 -4.95 18.10 4.73
CA TRP A 161 -4.91 17.35 5.97
C TRP A 161 -5.86 17.91 7.02
N GLU A 162 -5.96 19.23 7.17
CA GLU A 162 -6.92 19.83 8.10
C GLU A 162 -8.38 19.48 7.77
N GLN A 163 -8.69 19.29 6.50
CA GLN A 163 -10.03 18.90 6.03
C GLN A 163 -10.29 17.39 6.19
N HIS A 164 -9.27 16.55 6.05
CA HIS A 164 -9.41 15.10 5.95
C HIS A 164 -8.86 14.30 7.15
N LYS A 165 -8.12 14.92 8.09
CA LYS A 165 -7.45 14.19 9.18
C LYS A 165 -8.38 13.34 10.04
N ALA A 166 -9.65 13.72 10.19
CA ALA A 166 -10.63 12.94 10.93
C ALA A 166 -10.92 11.56 10.32
N GLU A 167 -10.66 11.39 9.02
CA GLU A 167 -10.78 10.10 8.33
C GLU A 167 -9.61 9.15 8.66
N TRP A 168 -8.46 9.72 8.98
CA TRP A 168 -7.17 9.02 9.07
C TRP A 168 -6.61 8.91 10.49
N VAL A 169 -7.08 9.76 11.39
CA VAL A 169 -6.69 9.76 12.81
C VAL A 169 -7.85 9.21 13.63
N GLU A 170 -7.60 8.08 14.32
CA GLU A 170 -8.39 7.63 15.47
C GLU A 170 -7.82 8.23 16.77
#